data_AF-A0A9D3USF9-F1
#
_entry.id   AF-A0A9D3USF9-F1
#
_cell.length_a   1.000
_cell.length_b   1.000
_cell.length_c   1.000
_cell.angle_alpha   90.00
_cell.angle_beta   90.00
_cell.angle_gamma   90.00
#
_symmetry.space_group_name_H-M   'P 1'
#
loop_
_entity.id
_entity.type
_entity.pdbx_description
1 polymer ?
#
loop_
_entity_poly.entity_id
_entity_poly.type
_entity_poly.pdbx_seq_one_letter_code
_entity_poly.pdbx_strand_id
1 'polypeptide(L)'
;MSGSLEKLTLDLKDWNKHVYGNIFTRKRDLLKKFANVQKLRDLFGSLHLNQVDLALRQELESVLYQEELLWKQKVMCDWLKFGDRNIKFFHTRMLQRRKNNHITTIHNSKGN
;
A
#
# COMPACT_ATOMS: atom_id res chain seq x y z
N MET A 1 12.27 2.93 34.90
CA MET A 1 12.25 3.08 33.43
C MET A 1 11.01 2.46 32.75
N SER A 2 10.33 1.46 33.32
CA SER A 2 9.14 0.82 32.72
C SER A 2 7.95 1.77 32.50
N GLY A 3 7.54 2.53 33.52
CA GLY A 3 6.34 3.38 33.44
C GLY A 3 6.42 4.56 32.45
N SER A 4 7.64 5.02 32.13
CA SER A 4 7.82 6.08 31.12
C SER A 4 7.62 5.55 29.70
N LEU A 5 8.00 4.29 29.45
CA LEU A 5 7.84 3.65 28.15
C LEU A 5 6.36 3.30 27.90
N GLU A 6 5.66 2.81 28.93
CA GLU A 6 4.22 2.53 28.87
C GLU A 6 3.41 3.79 28.55
N LYS A 7 3.69 4.89 29.25
CA LYS A 7 3.05 6.18 28.98
C LYS A 7 3.28 6.63 27.53
N LEU A 8 4.53 6.60 27.07
CA LEU A 8 4.86 6.94 25.68
C LEU A 8 4.12 6.05 24.67
N THR A 9 4.01 4.75 24.93
CA THR A 9 3.26 3.86 24.02
C THR A 9 1.76 4.15 23.97
N LEU A 10 1.16 4.62 25.08
CA LEU A 10 -0.23 5.05 25.08
C LEU A 10 -0.39 6.36 24.29
N ASP A 11 0.49 7.33 24.52
CA ASP A 11 0.49 8.61 23.82
C ASP A 11 0.66 8.42 22.30
N LEU A 12 1.56 7.51 21.88
CA LEU A 12 1.75 7.17 20.47
C LEU A 12 0.55 6.45 19.84
N LYS A 13 -0.13 5.58 20.59
CA LYS A 13 -1.36 4.92 20.11
C LYS A 13 -2.47 5.94 19.93
N ASP A 14 -2.61 6.89 20.85
CA ASP A 14 -3.60 7.95 20.79
C ASP A 14 -3.31 8.90 19.61
N TRP A 15 -2.06 9.34 19.48
CA TRP A 15 -1.60 10.14 18.35
C TRP A 15 -1.83 9.42 17.01
N ASN A 16 -1.51 8.13 16.93
CA ASN A 16 -1.76 7.35 15.72
C ASN A 16 -3.26 7.25 15.40
N LYS A 17 -4.15 7.22 16.40
CA LYS A 17 -5.59 7.18 16.16
C LYS A 17 -6.13 8.53 15.68
N HIS A 18 -5.69 9.63 16.29
CA HIS A 18 -6.26 10.95 16.07
C HIS A 18 -5.58 11.75 14.95
N VAL A 19 -4.30 11.52 14.70
CA VAL A 19 -3.51 12.29 13.73
C VAL A 19 -3.26 11.48 12.46
N TYR A 20 -2.78 10.24 12.60
CA TYR A 20 -2.35 9.45 11.43
C TYR A 20 -3.49 8.58 10.86
N GLY A 21 -4.27 7.95 11.73
CA GLY A 21 -5.37 7.06 11.40
C GLY A 21 -4.95 5.81 10.62
N ASN A 22 -5.94 5.15 10.01
CA ASN A 22 -5.69 4.04 9.09
C ASN A 22 -5.59 4.57 7.65
N ILE A 23 -4.37 4.59 7.13
CA ILE A 23 -4.07 5.11 5.79
C ILE A 23 -4.79 4.33 4.67
N PHE A 24 -5.01 3.03 4.85
CA PHE A 24 -5.71 2.20 3.87
C PHE A 24 -7.20 2.55 3.81
N THR A 25 -7.80 2.84 4.96
CA THR A 25 -9.19 3.33 5.04
C THR A 25 -9.31 4.69 4.35
N ARG A 26 -8.40 5.62 4.67
CA ARG A 26 -8.37 6.96 4.05
C ARG A 26 -8.23 6.88 2.53
N LYS A 27 -7.28 6.08 2.03
CA LYS A 27 -7.09 5.80 0.60
C LYS A 27 -8.37 5.28 -0.06
N ARG A 28 -9.00 4.26 0.54
CA ARG A 28 -10.23 3.67 0.01
C ARG A 28 -11.35 4.69 -0.09
N ASP A 29 -11.52 5.51 0.93
CA ASP A 29 -12.60 6.49 0.98
C ASP A 29 -12.35 7.66 0.02
N LEU A 30 -11.09 8.07 -0.16
CA LEU A 30 -10.69 9.04 -1.20
C LEU A 30 -10.91 8.50 -2.60
N LEU A 31 -10.55 7.25 -2.89
CA LEU A 31 -10.80 6.62 -4.19
C LEU A 31 -12.31 6.57 -4.52
N LYS A 32 -13.16 6.26 -3.52
CA LYS A 32 -14.62 6.30 -3.69
C LYS A 32 -15.12 7.71 -4.01
N LYS A 33 -14.67 8.72 -3.26
CA LYS A 33 -15.03 10.13 -3.49
C LYS A 33 -14.59 10.58 -4.89
N PHE A 34 -13.34 10.27 -5.25
CA PHE A 34 -12.76 10.58 -6.55
C PHE A 34 -13.58 9.97 -7.69
N ALA A 35 -13.89 8.67 -7.62
CA ALA A 35 -14.73 8.01 -8.61
C ALA A 35 -16.13 8.63 -8.74
N ASN A 36 -16.73 9.06 -7.63
CA ASN A 36 -18.03 9.74 -7.66
C ASN A 36 -17.94 11.12 -8.32
N VAL A 37 -16.90 11.91 -8.01
CA VAL A 37 -16.70 13.23 -8.60
C VAL A 37 -16.40 13.13 -10.10
N GLN A 38 -15.62 12.14 -10.53
CA GLN A 38 -15.39 11.89 -11.96
C GLN A 38 -16.70 11.58 -12.69
N LYS A 39 -17.55 10.69 -12.13
CA LYS A 39 -18.88 10.40 -12.70
C LYS A 39 -19.75 11.65 -12.81
N LEU A 40 -19.81 12.48 -11.76
CA LEU A 40 -20.59 13.72 -11.78
C LEU A 40 -20.04 14.74 -12.79
N ARG A 41 -18.71 14.82 -12.93
CA ARG A 41 -18.08 15.69 -13.92
C ARG A 41 -18.44 15.24 -15.34
N ASP A 42 -18.41 13.94 -15.61
CA ASP A 42 -18.71 13.42 -16.95
C ASP A 42 -20.19 13.65 -17.34
N LEU A 43 -21.09 13.73 -16.36
CA LEU A 43 -22.52 14.01 -16.57
C LEU A 43 -22.86 15.50 -16.69
N PHE A 44 -22.28 16.33 -15.82
CA PHE A 44 -22.71 17.74 -15.65
C PHE A 44 -21.66 18.78 -16.05
N GLY A 45 -20.38 18.40 -16.13
CA GLY A 45 -19.28 19.24 -16.61
C GLY A 45 -19.21 20.65 -15.99
N SER A 46 -18.94 20.76 -14.68
CA SER A 46 -18.84 22.06 -14.00
C SER A 46 -17.42 22.44 -13.58
N LEU A 47 -17.09 23.74 -13.63
CA LEU A 47 -15.80 24.27 -13.15
C LEU A 47 -15.53 23.93 -11.68
N HIS A 48 -16.57 23.95 -10.85
CA HIS A 48 -16.47 23.56 -9.44
C HIS A 48 -16.08 22.07 -9.30
N LEU A 49 -16.68 21.18 -10.08
CA LEU A 49 -16.32 19.75 -10.05
C LEU A 49 -14.87 19.52 -10.53
N ASN A 50 -14.37 20.33 -11.45
CA ASN A 50 -12.95 20.27 -11.86
C ASN A 50 -11.99 20.68 -10.73
N GLN A 51 -12.34 21.72 -9.97
CA GLN A 51 -11.55 22.14 -8.81
C GLN A 51 -11.55 21.07 -7.71
N VAL A 52 -12.71 20.45 -7.45
CA VAL A 52 -12.84 19.36 -6.48
C VAL A 52 -12.07 18.11 -6.94
N ASP A 53 -12.13 17.76 -8.22
CA ASP A 53 -11.35 16.64 -8.79
C ASP A 53 -9.84 16.87 -8.61
N LEU A 54 -9.35 18.08 -8.91
CA LEU A 54 -7.94 18.43 -8.74
C LEU A 54 -7.50 18.32 -7.28
N ALA A 55 -8.29 18.86 -6.34
CA ALA A 55 -7.98 18.78 -4.91
C ALA A 55 -7.95 17.32 -4.41
N LEU A 56 -8.91 16.49 -4.85
CA LEU A 56 -8.94 15.07 -4.50
C LEU A 56 -7.74 14.30 -5.07
N ARG A 57 -7.25 14.64 -6.27
CA ARG A 57 -6.02 14.03 -6.82
C ARG A 57 -4.81 14.34 -5.96
N GLN A 58 -4.62 15.62 -5.58
CA GLN A 58 -3.50 16.03 -4.73
C GLN A 58 -3.55 15.33 -3.37
N GLU A 59 -4.74 15.20 -2.76
CA GLU A 59 -4.87 14.47 -1.50
C GLU A 59 -4.58 12.97 -1.68
N LEU A 60 -5.05 12.36 -2.77
CA LEU A 60 -4.80 10.96 -3.07
C LEU A 60 -3.31 10.69 -3.30
N GLU A 61 -2.60 11.55 -4.04
CA GLU A 61 -1.15 11.45 -4.24
C GLU A 61 -0.39 11.50 -2.91
N SER A 62 -0.76 12.42 -2.02
CA SER A 62 -0.18 12.52 -0.67
C SER A 62 -0.37 11.23 0.14
N VAL A 63 -1.59 10.66 0.12
CA VAL A 63 -1.88 9.41 0.83
C VAL A 63 -1.14 8.22 0.22
N LEU A 64 -1.02 8.16 -1.11
CA LEU A 64 -0.25 7.12 -1.79
C LEU A 64 1.25 7.20 -1.46
N TYR A 65 1.81 8.41 -1.41
CA TYR A 65 3.20 8.62 -1.00
C TYR A 65 3.45 8.18 0.45
N GLN A 66 2.54 8.53 1.35
CA GLN A 66 2.61 8.09 2.75
C GLN A 66 2.49 6.56 2.88
N GLU A 67 1.63 5.90 2.09
CA GLU A 67 1.53 4.44 2.04
C GLU A 67 2.83 3.80 1.53
N GLU A 68 3.45 4.37 0.49
CA GLU A 68 4.75 3.93 -0.01
C GLU A 68 5.84 4.03 1.05
N LEU A 69 5.90 5.16 1.76
CA LEU A 69 6.86 5.36 2.86
C LEU A 69 6.66 4.35 3.99
N LEU A 70 5.40 4.10 4.37
CA LEU A 70 5.05 3.10 5.36
C LEU A 70 5.53 1.70 4.94
N TRP A 71 5.37 1.33 3.67
CA TRP A 71 5.86 0.04 3.18
C TRP A 71 7.39 -0.03 3.14
N LYS A 72 8.07 1.04 2.73
CA LYS A 72 9.54 1.11 2.79
C LYS A 72 10.04 0.92 4.22
N GLN A 73 9.44 1.61 5.19
CA GLN A 73 9.78 1.48 6.60
C GLN A 73 9.55 0.07 7.12
N LYS A 74 8.41 -0.56 6.80
CA LYS A 74 8.13 -1.95 7.19
C LYS A 74 9.17 -2.92 6.64
N VAL A 75 9.48 -2.82 5.35
CA VAL A 75 10.49 -3.68 4.71
C VAL A 75 11.86 -3.48 5.34
N MET A 76 12.26 -2.25 5.64
CA MET A 76 13.52 -1.97 6.34
C MET A 76 13.54 -2.54 7.76
N CYS A 77 12.46 -2.38 8.53
CA CYS A 77 12.34 -2.95 9.86
C CYS A 77 12.44 -4.48 9.83
N ASP A 78 11.75 -5.12 8.88
CA ASP A 78 11.84 -6.57 8.68
C ASP A 78 13.26 -6.99 8.28
N TRP A 79 13.91 -6.24 7.38
CA TRP A 79 15.30 -6.50 7.01
C TRP A 79 16.26 -6.35 8.19
N LEU A 80 16.12 -5.30 9.01
CA LEU A 80 16.94 -5.12 10.22
C LEU A 80 16.70 -6.23 11.25
N LYS A 81 15.45 -6.69 11.39
CA LYS A 81 15.07 -7.72 12.37
C LYS A 81 15.53 -9.11 11.95
N PHE A 82 15.48 -9.43 10.66
CA PHE A 82 15.74 -10.78 10.16
C PHE A 82 17.07 -10.91 9.41
N GLY A 83 17.68 -9.82 8.96
CA GLY A 83 18.90 -9.83 8.15
C GLY A 83 18.79 -10.79 6.96
N ASP A 84 19.86 -11.55 6.71
CA ASP A 84 19.89 -12.65 5.72
C ASP A 84 19.02 -13.85 6.11
N ARG A 85 18.48 -13.91 7.35
CA ARG A 85 17.53 -14.94 7.77
C ARG A 85 16.10 -14.68 7.30
N ASN A 86 15.87 -13.69 6.42
CA ASN A 86 14.61 -13.58 5.67
C ASN A 86 14.44 -14.70 4.61
N ILE A 87 15.01 -15.86 4.90
CA ILE A 87 15.04 -17.11 4.16
C ILE A 87 13.62 -17.56 3.80
N LYS A 88 12.60 -17.32 4.64
CA LYS A 88 11.19 -17.63 4.30
C LYS A 88 10.68 -16.80 3.12
N PHE A 89 11.00 -15.51 3.05
CA PHE A 89 10.62 -14.66 1.93
C PHE A 89 11.31 -15.12 0.65
N PHE A 90 12.63 -15.34 0.72
CA PHE A 90 13.40 -15.83 -0.43
C PHE A 90 13.00 -17.24 -0.87
N HIS A 91 12.72 -18.15 0.06
CA HIS A 91 12.22 -19.50 -0.26
C HIS A 91 10.82 -19.45 -0.86
N THR A 92 9.90 -18.65 -0.33
CA THR A 92 8.56 -18.48 -0.92
C THR A 92 8.69 -17.92 -2.34
N ARG A 93 9.52 -16.89 -2.54
CA ARG A 93 9.76 -16.28 -3.86
C ARG A 93 10.44 -17.26 -4.83
N MET A 94 11.37 -18.08 -4.35
CA MET A 94 12.02 -19.16 -5.12
C MET A 94 11.02 -20.25 -5.52
N LEU A 95 10.16 -20.70 -4.61
CA LEU A 95 9.11 -21.69 -4.88
C LEU A 95 8.14 -21.18 -5.93
N GLN A 96 7.75 -19.91 -5.85
CA GLN A 96 6.83 -19.30 -6.82
C GLN A 96 7.49 -19.14 -8.20
N ARG A 97 8.77 -18.78 -8.26
CA ARG A 97 9.56 -18.81 -9.51
C ARG A 97 9.67 -20.23 -10.06
N ARG A 98 9.94 -21.23 -9.22
CA ARG A 98 9.98 -22.64 -9.65
C ARG A 98 8.64 -23.10 -10.22
N LYS A 99 7.52 -22.72 -9.59
CA LYS A 99 6.17 -23.02 -10.09
C LYS A 99 5.91 -22.35 -11.44
N ASN A 100 6.25 -21.07 -11.58
CA ASN A 100 6.00 -20.33 -12.82
C ASN A 100 6.91 -20.76 -13.97
N ASN A 101 8.15 -21.15 -13.67
CA ASN A 101 9.12 -21.62 -14.66
C ASN A 101 9.08 -23.14 -14.83
N HIS A 102 8.10 -23.82 -14.25
CA HIS A 102 7.93 -25.25 -14.43
C HIS A 102 7.41 -25.51 -15.84
N ILE A 103 8.31 -25.90 -16.73
CA ILE A 103 7.96 -26.34 -18.08
C ILE A 103 7.34 -27.73 -17.94
N THR A 104 6.03 -27.82 -18.19
CA THR A 104 5.24 -29.06 -18.05
C THR A 104 5.42 -30.00 -19.25
N THR A 105 5.63 -29.45 -20.44
CA THR A 105 5.86 -30.22 -21.67
C THR A 105 6.82 -29.47 -22.59
N ILE A 106 7.68 -30.22 -23.28
CA ILE A 106 8.59 -29.72 -24.31
C ILE A 106 8.07 -30.24 -25.65
N HIS A 107 7.61 -29.34 -26.53
CA HIS A 107 7.17 -29.72 -27.88
C HIS A 107 8.36 -29.67 -28.84
N ASN A 108 8.63 -30.78 -29.52
CA ASN A 108 9.55 -30.83 -30.64
C ASN A 108 8.87 -30.29 -31.92
N SER A 109 9.60 -29.94 -32.99
CA SER A 109 9.00 -29.32 -34.21
C SER A 109 7.98 -30.21 -34.94
N LYS A 110 7.87 -31.48 -34.55
CA LYS A 110 6.88 -32.45 -35.05
C LYS A 110 5.73 -32.77 -34.06
N GLY A 111 5.64 -32.06 -32.93
CA GLY A 111 4.55 -32.19 -31.98
C GLY A 111 4.32 -33.61 -31.46
N ASN A 112 5.25 -34.08 -30.61
CA ASN A 112 4.98 -35.08 -29.58
C ASN A 112 5.85 -34.74 -28.37
#